data_AF-A0A534AUD9-F1
#
_entry.id   AF-A0A534AUD9-F1
#
_cell.length_a   1.000
_cell.length_b   1.000
_cell.length_c   1.000
_cell.angle_alpha   90.00
_cell.angle_beta   90.00
_cell.angle_gamma   90.00
#
_symmetry.space_group_name_H-M   'P 1'
#
loop_
_entity.id
_entity.type
_entity.pdbx_description
1 polymer ?
#
loop_
_entity_poly.entity_id
_entity_poly.type
_entity_poly.pdbx_seq_one_letter_code
_entity_poly.pdbx_strand_id
1 'polypeptide(L)'
;LFIADGANGKANVVLKTRTITLQTTLPPLVNSHGVRIVAEQPGTAIDAQGLTAGPVFDLTADNTSIEGVVLHNCVATGILLRARHLHLQSSAVESCDVGVDVAENASDILLEHNRFANDRVGVRFTASSRNTVVIGNTFLQDKDAGLWAVRGGADSRGGTISVRENHFTADGSGVVAGNVGLLVERNEFANARDAAIHLIGAGAVIRGNQIRSGATMGIVAENAGETVIDSNELEQFATYAIMVRGSGNALVRANRIHNCGYGLAFVLGDPRRPSSAVGNTIIEPKFNGIDVLGDSPILRHNQVLRPHAFALHVLDYQTPGGQTFAARPFLEGNNFRADAVQSPEDLQMPDSQMRAAARRQ
;
A
#
# COMPACT_ATOMS: atom_id res chain seq x y z
N LEU A 1 25.65 -20.02 15.35
CA LEU A 1 25.21 -18.68 15.80
C LEU A 1 25.82 -18.29 17.14
N PHE A 2 25.78 -19.15 18.15
CA PHE A 2 26.19 -18.90 19.55
C PHE A 2 27.60 -18.31 19.83
N ILE A 3 28.49 -18.19 18.83
CA ILE A 3 29.85 -17.62 18.99
C ILE A 3 29.88 -16.15 18.51
N ALA A 4 28.83 -15.68 17.82
CA ALA A 4 28.77 -14.32 17.31
C ALA A 4 28.84 -13.28 18.43
N ASP A 5 28.18 -13.54 19.56
CA ASP A 5 28.07 -12.62 20.70
C ASP A 5 29.41 -12.29 21.36
N GLY A 6 30.35 -13.25 21.37
CA GLY A 6 31.67 -13.10 21.99
C GLY A 6 32.78 -12.70 21.03
N ALA A 7 32.48 -12.41 19.77
CA ALA A 7 33.52 -12.11 18.78
C ALA A 7 34.11 -10.70 18.98
N ASN A 8 35.44 -10.60 18.99
CA ASN A 8 36.20 -9.34 19.09
C ASN A 8 36.13 -8.46 17.81
N GLY A 9 35.24 -8.80 16.89
CA GLY A 9 35.06 -8.14 15.61
C GLY A 9 33.76 -8.61 14.94
N LYS A 10 33.53 -8.18 13.70
CA LYS A 10 32.32 -8.55 12.94
C LYS A 10 32.22 -10.07 12.82
N ALA A 11 31.10 -10.64 13.26
CA ALA A 11 30.88 -12.08 13.19
C ALA A 11 30.41 -12.49 11.79
N ASN A 12 31.08 -13.48 11.19
CA ASN A 12 30.68 -14.08 9.91
C ASN A 12 30.10 -15.47 10.16
N VAL A 13 28.80 -15.62 9.93
CA VAL A 13 28.04 -16.87 10.04
C VAL A 13 27.78 -17.40 8.63
N VAL A 14 28.42 -18.51 8.28
CA VAL A 14 28.23 -19.19 6.99
C VAL A 14 27.38 -20.44 7.21
N LEU A 15 26.23 -20.51 6.56
CA LEU A 15 25.35 -21.67 6.57
C LEU A 15 25.81 -22.64 5.47
N LYS A 16 26.49 -23.72 5.87
CA LYS A 16 27.08 -24.71 4.95
C LYS A 16 26.17 -25.89 4.63
N THR A 17 25.12 -26.07 5.42
CA THR A 17 24.15 -27.13 5.19
C THR A 17 23.02 -26.63 4.31
N ARG A 18 22.39 -27.56 3.59
CA ARG A 18 21.24 -27.24 2.75
C ARG A 18 19.99 -26.91 3.58
N THR A 19 19.82 -27.59 4.71
CA THR A 19 18.67 -27.39 5.60
C THR A 19 19.13 -27.40 7.04
N ILE A 20 18.54 -26.52 7.86
CA ILE A 20 18.69 -26.47 9.31
C ILE A 20 17.28 -26.48 9.89
N THR A 21 16.92 -27.51 10.65
CA THR A 21 15.63 -27.55 11.35
C THR A 21 15.79 -27.01 12.76
N LEU A 22 15.04 -25.97 13.11
CA LEU A 22 15.02 -25.42 14.46
C LEU A 22 14.00 -26.16 15.33
N GLN A 23 14.49 -26.74 16.43
CA GLN A 23 13.65 -27.38 17.46
C GLN A 23 13.33 -26.43 18.62
N THR A 24 14.15 -25.39 18.80
CA THR A 24 14.00 -24.36 19.82
C THR A 24 14.39 -23.02 19.24
N THR A 25 13.91 -21.93 19.83
CA THR A 25 14.29 -20.58 19.42
C THR A 25 15.78 -20.37 19.52
N LEU A 26 16.31 -19.57 18.60
CA LEU A 26 17.67 -19.07 18.67
C LEU A 26 17.73 -17.94 19.70
N PRO A 27 18.83 -17.80 20.48
CA PRO A 27 19.02 -16.62 21.31
C PRO A 27 19.11 -15.36 20.43
N PRO A 28 18.82 -14.18 20.99
CA PRO A 28 19.03 -12.92 20.29
C PRO A 28 20.45 -12.81 19.75
N LEU A 29 20.56 -12.46 18.47
CA LEU A 29 21.82 -12.22 17.80
C LEU A 29 22.34 -10.84 18.22
N VAL A 30 23.30 -10.84 19.14
CA VAL A 30 23.99 -9.66 19.62
C VAL A 30 25.44 -9.66 19.12
N ASN A 31 25.95 -8.51 18.69
CA ASN A 31 27.38 -8.29 18.41
C ASN A 31 27.59 -6.78 18.24
N SER A 32 28.49 -6.18 19.02
CA SER A 32 28.76 -4.73 18.97
C SER A 32 29.48 -4.28 17.69
N HIS A 33 30.07 -5.21 16.94
CA HIS A 33 30.78 -5.00 15.67
C HIS A 33 29.96 -5.46 14.44
N GLY A 34 28.76 -6.01 14.66
CA GLY A 34 27.83 -6.47 13.63
C GLY A 34 27.98 -7.92 13.22
N VAL A 35 27.03 -8.36 12.39
CA VAL A 35 26.85 -9.77 12.00
C VAL A 35 26.65 -9.87 10.49
N ARG A 36 27.32 -10.82 9.84
CA ARG A 36 27.02 -11.23 8.47
C ARG A 36 26.58 -12.68 8.46
N ILE A 37 25.37 -12.94 7.97
CA ILE A 37 24.82 -14.28 7.76
C ILE A 37 24.73 -14.51 6.25
N VAL A 38 25.33 -15.60 5.77
CA VAL A 38 25.33 -15.95 4.36
C VAL A 38 25.09 -17.44 4.16
N ALA A 39 24.30 -17.79 3.15
CA ALA A 39 24.22 -19.15 2.65
C ALA A 39 25.43 -19.49 1.78
N GLU A 40 26.07 -20.65 2.00
CA GLU A 40 27.16 -21.12 1.12
C GLU A 40 26.62 -21.57 -0.24
N GLN A 41 25.36 -22.02 -0.30
CA GLN A 41 24.71 -22.52 -1.51
C GLN A 41 23.31 -21.89 -1.67
N PRO A 42 22.86 -21.61 -2.90
CA PRO A 42 21.50 -21.12 -3.15
C PRO A 42 20.45 -22.09 -2.60
N GLY A 43 19.44 -21.55 -1.92
CA GLY A 43 18.35 -22.34 -1.33
C GLY A 43 18.70 -23.01 0.00
N THR A 44 19.79 -22.63 0.66
CA THR A 44 20.01 -23.00 2.07
C THR A 44 18.86 -22.47 2.92
N ALA A 45 18.17 -23.40 3.59
CA ALA A 45 16.94 -23.14 4.30
C ALA A 45 17.07 -23.36 5.81
N ILE A 46 16.41 -22.50 6.57
CA ILE A 46 16.12 -22.68 7.99
C ILE A 46 14.63 -22.97 8.11
N ASP A 47 14.32 -24.21 8.48
CA ASP A 47 12.96 -24.69 8.71
C ASP A 47 12.60 -24.49 10.19
N ALA A 48 11.58 -23.67 10.43
CA ALA A 48 11.12 -23.29 11.75
C ALA A 48 9.88 -24.09 12.22
N GLN A 49 9.48 -25.15 11.52
CA GLN A 49 8.29 -25.95 11.86
C GLN A 49 8.33 -26.53 13.30
N GLY A 50 9.52 -26.76 13.85
CA GLY A 50 9.70 -27.25 15.22
C GLY A 50 9.52 -26.17 16.31
N LEU A 51 9.46 -24.89 15.94
CA LEU A 51 9.24 -23.81 16.91
C LEU A 51 7.77 -23.76 17.34
N THR A 52 7.56 -23.56 18.64
CA THR A 52 6.21 -23.35 19.22
C THR A 52 5.89 -21.88 19.48
N ALA A 53 6.92 -21.03 19.56
CA ALA A 53 6.81 -19.59 19.72
C ALA A 53 8.12 -18.90 19.34
N GLY A 54 8.10 -17.57 19.26
CA GLY A 54 9.30 -16.74 19.07
C GLY A 54 9.80 -16.66 17.62
N PRO A 55 10.73 -15.73 17.34
CA PRO A 55 11.23 -15.52 16.00
C PRO A 55 12.29 -16.54 15.58
N VAL A 56 12.51 -16.69 14.27
CA VAL A 56 13.67 -17.44 13.74
C VAL A 56 14.96 -16.67 14.01
N PHE A 57 14.98 -15.38 13.67
CA PHE A 57 16.07 -14.46 14.05
C PHE A 57 15.52 -13.31 14.90
N ASP A 58 16.04 -13.14 16.11
CA ASP A 58 15.90 -11.91 16.89
C ASP A 58 17.19 -11.09 16.75
N LEU A 59 17.14 -10.03 15.94
CA LEU A 59 18.29 -9.22 15.54
C LEU A 59 18.42 -7.99 16.44
N THR A 60 19.40 -8.03 17.34
CA THR A 60 19.75 -6.94 18.26
C THR A 60 21.11 -6.34 17.98
N ALA A 61 21.92 -6.96 17.12
CA ALA A 61 23.18 -6.43 16.62
C ALA A 61 22.96 -5.39 15.51
N ASP A 62 23.51 -4.18 15.69
CA ASP A 62 23.62 -3.20 14.61
C ASP A 62 24.53 -3.71 13.48
N ASN A 63 24.40 -3.18 12.27
CA ASN A 63 25.24 -3.54 11.11
C ASN A 63 25.12 -5.04 10.74
N THR A 64 23.88 -5.52 10.70
CA THR A 64 23.57 -6.90 10.34
C THR A 64 23.29 -7.01 8.84
N SER A 65 23.92 -7.98 8.17
CA SER A 65 23.64 -8.31 6.78
C SER A 65 23.25 -9.78 6.63
N ILE A 66 22.15 -10.07 5.95
CA ILE A 66 21.67 -11.43 5.68
C ILE A 66 21.52 -11.61 4.17
N GLU A 67 22.11 -12.68 3.62
CA GLU A 67 22.19 -12.91 2.18
C GLU A 67 21.99 -14.38 1.81
N GLY A 68 21.10 -14.64 0.84
CA GLY A 68 20.91 -15.97 0.25
C GLY A 68 20.20 -16.98 1.15
N VAL A 69 19.61 -16.56 2.26
CA VAL A 69 19.00 -17.45 3.25
C VAL A 69 17.50 -17.58 3.00
N VAL A 70 16.98 -18.81 3.07
CA VAL A 70 15.53 -19.07 3.10
C VAL A 70 15.09 -19.36 4.51
N LEU A 71 14.12 -18.62 5.04
CA LEU A 71 13.43 -18.91 6.30
C LEU A 71 12.03 -19.39 5.95
N HIS A 72 11.61 -20.54 6.48
CA HIS A 72 10.25 -21.00 6.20
C HIS A 72 9.59 -21.72 7.37
N ASN A 73 8.25 -21.83 7.32
CA ASN A 73 7.39 -22.46 8.33
C ASN A 73 7.50 -21.79 9.71
N CYS A 74 7.52 -20.46 9.78
CA CYS A 74 7.59 -19.78 11.07
C CYS A 74 6.23 -19.79 11.77
N VAL A 75 6.17 -20.32 12.99
CA VAL A 75 4.96 -20.22 13.84
C VAL A 75 4.61 -18.77 14.23
N ALA A 76 5.62 -17.89 14.24
CA ALA A 76 5.50 -16.47 14.56
C ALA A 76 6.29 -15.64 13.53
N THR A 77 7.29 -14.89 13.96
CA THR A 77 8.06 -13.99 13.09
C THR A 77 9.26 -14.70 12.45
N GLY A 78 9.54 -14.46 11.18
CA GLY A 78 10.81 -14.88 10.57
C GLY A 78 11.97 -14.08 11.18
N ILE A 79 11.97 -12.76 10.95
CA ILE A 79 13.01 -11.86 11.45
C ILE A 79 12.38 -10.77 12.31
N LEU A 80 12.71 -10.76 13.58
CA LEU A 80 12.40 -9.68 14.50
C LEU A 80 13.59 -8.72 14.56
N LEU A 81 13.42 -7.51 14.02
CA LEU A 81 14.47 -6.50 13.96
C LEU A 81 14.33 -5.48 15.08
N ARG A 82 15.35 -5.39 15.93
CA ARG A 82 15.44 -4.43 17.06
C ARG A 82 16.68 -3.53 16.98
N ALA A 83 17.40 -3.57 15.85
CA ALA A 83 18.69 -2.94 15.65
C ALA A 83 18.70 -2.04 14.40
N ARG A 84 19.81 -1.32 14.20
CA ARG A 84 20.02 -0.39 13.09
C ARG A 84 20.92 -0.98 12.01
N HIS A 85 20.87 -0.43 10.80
CA HIS A 85 21.72 -0.83 9.68
C HIS A 85 21.53 -2.32 9.30
N LEU A 86 20.27 -2.71 9.09
CA LEU A 86 19.96 -4.03 8.52
C LEU A 86 20.06 -3.96 6.99
N HIS A 87 20.78 -4.91 6.40
CA HIS A 87 20.69 -5.22 4.98
C HIS A 87 20.23 -6.66 4.80
N LEU A 88 18.99 -6.87 4.36
CA LEU A 88 18.46 -8.17 3.96
C LEU A 88 18.42 -8.20 2.44
N GLN A 89 19.14 -9.14 1.83
CA GLN A 89 19.24 -9.23 0.37
C GLN A 89 19.14 -10.65 -0.16
N SER A 90 18.55 -10.79 -1.36
CA SER A 90 18.51 -12.06 -2.10
C SER A 90 18.08 -13.26 -1.24
N SER A 91 17.19 -13.01 -0.28
CA SER A 91 16.74 -13.98 0.72
C SER A 91 15.24 -14.22 0.57
N ALA A 92 14.74 -15.31 1.15
CA ALA A 92 13.31 -15.61 1.17
C ALA A 92 12.82 -15.80 2.60
N VAL A 93 11.66 -15.26 2.92
CA VAL A 93 10.93 -15.54 4.16
C VAL A 93 9.53 -15.98 3.76
N GLU A 94 9.15 -17.20 4.15
CA GLU A 94 7.94 -17.82 3.61
C GLU A 94 7.14 -18.57 4.68
N SER A 95 5.81 -18.51 4.60
CA SER A 95 4.91 -19.25 5.50
C SER A 95 5.14 -18.91 6.98
N CYS A 96 5.26 -17.62 7.28
CA CYS A 96 5.44 -17.06 8.61
C CYS A 96 4.21 -16.22 9.03
N ASP A 97 3.95 -16.03 10.32
CA ASP A 97 2.92 -15.04 10.74
C ASP A 97 3.35 -13.63 10.32
N VAL A 98 4.62 -13.30 10.53
CA VAL A 98 5.21 -12.07 10.00
C VAL A 98 6.59 -12.40 9.42
N GLY A 99 6.85 -12.06 8.17
CA GLY A 99 8.16 -12.31 7.56
C GLY A 99 9.26 -11.50 8.25
N VAL A 100 9.18 -10.18 8.19
CA VAL A 100 10.06 -9.25 8.92
C VAL A 100 9.23 -8.31 9.80
N ASP A 101 9.48 -8.30 11.10
CA ASP A 101 8.84 -7.40 12.05
C ASP A 101 9.85 -6.36 12.56
N VAL A 102 9.60 -5.09 12.23
CA VAL A 102 10.48 -3.96 12.55
C VAL A 102 9.97 -3.26 13.81
N ALA A 103 10.78 -3.29 14.88
CA ALA A 103 10.46 -2.75 16.20
C ALA A 103 10.83 -1.26 16.38
N GLU A 104 10.44 -0.67 17.53
CA GLU A 104 10.45 0.77 17.85
C GLU A 104 11.80 1.51 17.82
N ASN A 105 12.92 0.80 17.68
CA ASN A 105 14.25 1.40 17.64
C ASN A 105 15.06 1.03 16.38
N ALA A 106 14.43 0.37 15.41
CA ALA A 106 15.11 -0.03 14.18
C ALA A 106 15.10 1.10 13.14
N SER A 107 16.26 1.36 12.54
CA SER A 107 16.46 2.37 11.50
C SER A 107 17.53 1.93 10.50
N ASP A 108 17.62 2.64 9.37
CA ASP A 108 18.63 2.40 8.33
C ASP A 108 18.49 0.96 7.79
N ILE A 109 17.29 0.69 7.26
CA ILE A 109 16.87 -0.66 6.87
C ILE A 109 16.84 -0.71 5.34
N LEU A 110 17.58 -1.65 4.76
CA LEU A 110 17.51 -1.98 3.35
C LEU A 110 17.01 -3.41 3.19
N LEU A 111 15.81 -3.56 2.62
CA LEU A 111 15.27 -4.83 2.17
C LEU A 111 15.32 -4.81 0.63
N GLU A 112 16.24 -5.57 0.05
CA GLU A 112 16.53 -5.52 -1.38
C GLU A 112 16.47 -6.92 -2.05
N HIS A 113 15.72 -7.06 -3.14
CA HIS A 113 15.67 -8.31 -3.93
C HIS A 113 15.31 -9.56 -3.11
N ASN A 114 14.45 -9.42 -2.11
CA ASN A 114 13.95 -10.55 -1.31
C ASN A 114 12.61 -11.06 -1.81
N ARG A 115 12.25 -12.23 -1.31
CA ARG A 115 10.94 -12.84 -1.51
C ARG A 115 10.24 -13.01 -0.16
N PHE A 116 9.05 -12.44 -0.04
CA PHE A 116 8.11 -12.65 1.07
C PHE A 116 6.90 -13.40 0.50
N ALA A 117 6.58 -14.58 1.04
CA ALA A 117 5.55 -15.39 0.42
C ALA A 117 4.74 -16.26 1.38
N ASN A 118 3.42 -16.24 1.20
CA ASN A 118 2.47 -16.99 2.02
C ASN A 118 2.57 -16.63 3.51
N ASP A 119 3.07 -15.44 3.84
CA ASP A 119 3.08 -14.96 5.22
C ASP A 119 1.68 -14.45 5.59
N ARG A 120 1.37 -14.24 6.87
CA ARG A 120 0.20 -13.41 7.19
C ARG A 120 0.50 -11.94 6.83
N VAL A 121 1.69 -11.46 7.17
CA VAL A 121 2.24 -10.17 6.71
C VAL A 121 3.69 -10.35 6.28
N GLY A 122 4.05 -9.95 5.05
CA GLY A 122 5.43 -10.06 4.57
C GLY A 122 6.41 -9.20 5.37
N VAL A 123 6.21 -7.88 5.39
CA VAL A 123 7.02 -6.93 6.17
C VAL A 123 6.12 -6.00 6.99
N ARG A 124 6.35 -5.95 8.31
CA ARG A 124 5.60 -5.12 9.25
C ARG A 124 6.49 -4.05 9.88
N PHE A 125 6.03 -2.80 9.84
CA PHE A 125 6.61 -1.66 10.56
C PHE A 125 5.69 -1.26 11.69
N THR A 126 6.06 -1.62 12.92
CA THR A 126 5.24 -1.32 14.11
C THR A 126 5.50 0.07 14.69
N ALA A 127 6.56 0.75 14.24
CA ALA A 127 7.02 2.01 14.82
C ALA A 127 7.85 2.85 13.85
N SER A 128 8.25 4.05 14.29
CA SER A 128 9.04 5.00 13.53
C SER A 128 10.40 4.43 13.13
N SER A 129 10.63 4.30 11.82
CA SER A 129 11.93 3.96 11.26
C SER A 129 12.37 5.09 10.32
N ARG A 130 13.66 5.41 10.36
CA ARG A 130 14.29 6.38 9.45
C ARG A 130 15.11 5.62 8.42
N ASN A 131 15.26 6.21 7.24
CA ASN A 131 16.10 5.67 6.16
C ASN A 131 15.76 4.22 5.83
N THR A 132 14.46 3.93 5.72
CA THR A 132 13.94 2.61 5.38
C THR A 132 13.67 2.53 3.89
N VAL A 133 14.27 1.56 3.22
CA VAL A 133 14.10 1.28 1.79
C VAL A 133 13.71 -0.17 1.60
N VAL A 134 12.57 -0.37 0.93
CA VAL A 134 12.06 -1.66 0.46
C VAL A 134 12.09 -1.60 -1.07
N ILE A 135 13.07 -2.26 -1.68
CA ILE A 135 13.34 -2.14 -3.11
C ILE A 135 13.53 -3.48 -3.83
N GLY A 136 12.94 -3.64 -5.02
CA GLY A 136 13.19 -4.84 -5.84
C GLY A 136 12.66 -6.15 -5.26
N ASN A 137 11.83 -6.12 -4.21
CA ASN A 137 11.33 -7.33 -3.54
C ASN A 137 10.09 -7.87 -4.25
N THR A 138 9.82 -9.16 -4.05
CA THR A 138 8.57 -9.82 -4.44
C THR A 138 7.78 -10.21 -3.19
N PHE A 139 6.54 -9.76 -3.12
CA PHE A 139 5.53 -10.16 -2.14
C PHE A 139 4.49 -11.03 -2.85
N LEU A 140 4.20 -12.21 -2.30
CA LEU A 140 3.36 -13.18 -2.97
C LEU A 140 2.40 -13.88 -1.99
N GLN A 141 1.11 -13.71 -2.23
CA GLN A 141 0.05 -14.45 -1.53
C GLN A 141 0.07 -14.23 -0.01
N ASP A 142 0.57 -13.09 0.46
CA ASP A 142 0.53 -12.75 1.87
C ASP A 142 -0.92 -12.52 2.30
N LYS A 143 -1.33 -13.11 3.41
CA LYS A 143 -2.75 -13.23 3.80
C LYS A 143 -3.40 -11.86 3.96
N ASP A 144 -2.80 -10.99 4.76
CA ASP A 144 -3.33 -9.69 5.14
C ASP A 144 -2.68 -8.57 4.32
N ALA A 145 -1.34 -8.52 4.29
CA ALA A 145 -0.62 -7.57 3.44
C ALA A 145 0.82 -7.98 3.11
N GLY A 146 1.30 -7.58 1.93
CA GLY A 146 2.74 -7.66 1.61
C GLY A 146 3.55 -6.73 2.52
N LEU A 147 3.13 -5.47 2.62
CA LEU A 147 3.74 -4.49 3.52
C LEU A 147 2.68 -3.84 4.41
N TRP A 148 2.93 -3.84 5.72
CA TRP A 148 2.03 -3.26 6.73
C TRP A 148 2.77 -2.23 7.59
N ALA A 149 2.36 -0.97 7.55
CA ALA A 149 2.94 0.12 8.33
C ALA A 149 1.84 0.97 8.98
N VAL A 150 1.26 0.52 10.08
CA VAL A 150 0.14 1.21 10.75
C VAL A 150 0.52 1.58 12.17
N ARG A 151 0.23 2.83 12.55
CA ARG A 151 0.53 3.39 13.88
C ARG A 151 -0.71 4.00 14.53
N GLY A 152 -0.76 3.98 15.86
CA GLY A 152 -1.85 4.54 16.64
C GLY A 152 -1.96 6.08 16.59
N GLY A 153 -0.88 6.77 16.21
CA GLY A 153 -0.86 8.23 16.06
C GLY A 153 0.12 8.67 14.97
N ALA A 154 -0.09 9.89 14.46
CA ALA A 154 0.72 10.47 13.39
C ALA A 154 2.20 10.56 13.80
N ASP A 155 3.07 9.96 12.99
CA ASP A 155 4.50 10.02 13.22
C ASP A 155 5.09 11.37 12.81
N SER A 156 5.53 12.13 13.81
CA SER A 156 6.25 13.40 13.62
C SER A 156 7.77 13.24 13.65
N ARG A 157 8.30 12.03 13.93
CA ARG A 157 9.72 11.78 14.24
C ARG A 157 10.41 10.80 13.29
N GLY A 158 9.68 9.94 12.59
CA GLY A 158 10.21 8.98 11.63
C GLY A 158 10.34 9.57 10.22
N GLY A 159 11.16 8.90 9.41
CA GLY A 159 11.34 9.24 8.02
C GLY A 159 10.24 8.63 7.16
N THR A 160 10.20 9.04 5.89
CA THR A 160 9.38 8.37 4.88
C THR A 160 9.93 6.97 4.64
N ILE A 161 9.08 5.94 4.74
CA ILE A 161 9.43 4.59 4.26
C ILE A 161 9.36 4.63 2.73
N SER A 162 10.44 4.22 2.05
CA SER A 162 10.53 4.20 0.60
C SER A 162 10.26 2.80 0.06
N VAL A 163 9.10 2.60 -0.57
CA VAL A 163 8.68 1.34 -1.19
C VAL A 163 8.73 1.51 -2.70
N ARG A 164 9.74 0.93 -3.35
CA ARG A 164 10.01 1.18 -4.78
C ARG A 164 10.38 -0.05 -5.56
N GLU A 165 9.92 -0.15 -6.81
CA GLU A 165 10.33 -1.22 -7.73
C GLU A 165 10.08 -2.64 -7.18
N ASN A 166 9.07 -2.80 -6.32
CA ASN A 166 8.65 -4.11 -5.81
C ASN A 166 7.49 -4.66 -6.63
N HIS A 167 7.29 -5.96 -6.54
CA HIS A 167 6.16 -6.66 -7.13
C HIS A 167 5.30 -7.30 -6.03
N PHE A 168 4.03 -6.92 -5.97
CA PHE A 168 3.03 -7.45 -5.05
C PHE A 168 2.01 -8.26 -5.82
N THR A 169 1.86 -9.55 -5.51
CA THR A 169 0.98 -10.45 -6.26
C THR A 169 0.09 -11.27 -5.33
N ALA A 170 -1.22 -11.17 -5.52
CA ALA A 170 -2.22 -11.98 -4.81
C ALA A 170 -2.23 -11.84 -3.27
N ASP A 171 -1.59 -10.80 -2.75
CA ASP A 171 -1.66 -10.41 -1.34
C ASP A 171 -3.10 -10.00 -0.96
N GLY A 172 -3.39 -9.96 0.35
CA GLY A 172 -4.62 -9.33 0.85
C GLY A 172 -4.69 -7.89 0.35
N SER A 173 -3.83 -7.04 0.92
CA SER A 173 -3.44 -5.77 0.32
C SER A 173 -1.96 -5.79 -0.07
N GLY A 174 -1.55 -5.10 -1.13
CA GLY A 174 -0.11 -4.97 -1.41
C GLY A 174 0.57 -4.15 -0.32
N VAL A 175 0.02 -2.96 -0.06
CA VAL A 175 0.51 -2.02 0.96
C VAL A 175 -0.64 -1.52 1.83
N VAL A 176 -0.48 -1.61 3.15
CA VAL A 176 -1.35 -0.96 4.14
C VAL A 176 -0.53 0.02 4.96
N ALA A 177 -0.93 1.28 4.99
CA ALA A 177 -0.24 2.32 5.75
C ALA A 177 -1.21 3.18 6.55
N GLY A 178 -0.86 3.44 7.80
CA GLY A 178 -1.68 4.21 8.72
C GLY A 178 -0.82 5.12 9.57
N ASN A 179 -1.05 6.43 9.51
CA ASN A 179 -0.33 7.41 10.34
C ASN A 179 1.21 7.41 10.17
N VAL A 180 1.69 7.00 8.99
CA VAL A 180 3.11 6.92 8.61
C VAL A 180 3.35 7.62 7.27
N GLY A 181 4.47 8.32 7.14
CA GLY A 181 4.91 8.84 5.85
C GLY A 181 5.42 7.72 4.95
N LEU A 182 4.86 7.62 3.75
CA LEU A 182 5.20 6.57 2.78
C LEU A 182 5.42 7.17 1.38
N LEU A 183 6.43 6.66 0.67
CA LEU A 183 6.62 6.86 -0.76
C LEU A 183 6.48 5.50 -1.45
N VAL A 184 5.43 5.32 -2.24
CA VAL A 184 5.16 4.12 -3.05
C VAL A 184 5.40 4.48 -4.51
N GLU A 185 6.52 4.02 -5.06
CA GLU A 185 7.00 4.47 -6.36
C GLU A 185 7.41 3.34 -7.30
N ARG A 186 6.91 3.34 -8.56
CA ARG A 186 7.33 2.36 -9.58
C ARG A 186 7.16 0.89 -9.15
N ASN A 187 6.18 0.59 -8.31
CA ASN A 187 5.86 -0.79 -7.95
C ASN A 187 4.82 -1.36 -8.91
N GLU A 188 4.79 -2.68 -8.99
CA GLU A 188 3.78 -3.45 -9.70
C GLU A 188 2.88 -4.17 -8.68
N PHE A 189 1.57 -4.01 -8.85
CA PHE A 189 0.56 -4.67 -8.03
C PHE A 189 -0.36 -5.50 -8.91
N ALA A 190 -0.50 -6.78 -8.58
CA ALA A 190 -1.29 -7.73 -9.34
C ALA A 190 -2.26 -8.50 -8.43
N ASN A 191 -3.55 -8.50 -8.76
CA ASN A 191 -4.55 -9.40 -8.18
C ASN A 191 -4.69 -9.35 -6.65
N ALA A 192 -4.55 -8.16 -6.03
CA ALA A 192 -4.82 -8.00 -4.60
C ALA A 192 -6.26 -8.46 -4.26
N ARG A 193 -6.45 -9.09 -3.08
CA ARG A 193 -7.75 -9.61 -2.63
C ARG A 193 -8.63 -8.59 -1.91
N ASP A 194 -8.02 -7.50 -1.44
CA ASP A 194 -8.63 -6.27 -0.93
C ASP A 194 -8.11 -5.08 -1.77
N ALA A 195 -7.72 -3.94 -1.17
CA ALA A 195 -7.13 -2.83 -1.92
C ALA A 195 -5.65 -3.10 -2.27
N ALA A 196 -5.19 -2.71 -3.46
CA ALA A 196 -3.75 -2.79 -3.76
C ALA A 196 -2.92 -1.89 -2.81
N ILE A 197 -3.42 -0.68 -2.55
CA ILE A 197 -2.84 0.26 -1.59
C ILE A 197 -3.95 0.84 -0.71
N HIS A 198 -3.81 0.73 0.61
CA HIS A 198 -4.73 1.29 1.59
C HIS A 198 -4.01 2.25 2.55
N LEU A 199 -4.42 3.52 2.54
CA LEU A 199 -3.87 4.59 3.38
C LEU A 199 -4.90 5.08 4.39
N ILE A 200 -4.43 5.32 5.62
CA ILE A 200 -5.23 5.85 6.73
C ILE A 200 -4.49 6.98 7.45
N GLY A 201 -5.15 8.11 7.69
CA GLY A 201 -4.63 9.18 8.57
C GLY A 201 -3.56 10.08 7.95
N ALA A 202 -2.29 9.69 7.99
CA ALA A 202 -1.21 10.47 7.37
C ALA A 202 -1.19 10.26 5.85
N GLY A 203 -0.86 11.32 5.11
CA GLY A 203 -0.71 11.26 3.66
C GLY A 203 0.52 10.47 3.21
N ALA A 204 0.45 9.98 1.99
CA ALA A 204 1.56 9.31 1.30
C ALA A 204 1.72 9.86 -0.12
N VAL A 205 2.87 9.60 -0.73
CA VAL A 205 3.10 9.83 -2.16
C VAL A 205 3.05 8.48 -2.88
N ILE A 206 2.08 8.31 -3.76
CA ILE A 206 1.89 7.13 -4.60
C ILE A 206 2.11 7.56 -6.05
N ARG A 207 3.24 7.18 -6.65
CA ARG A 207 3.56 7.64 -8.00
C ARG A 207 4.15 6.61 -8.95
N GLY A 208 3.76 6.67 -10.23
CA GLY A 208 4.37 5.85 -11.28
C GLY A 208 4.18 4.34 -11.08
N ASN A 209 3.20 3.91 -10.30
CA ASN A 209 2.93 2.49 -10.06
C ASN A 209 2.03 1.92 -11.17
N GLN A 210 2.17 0.62 -11.41
CA GLN A 210 1.26 -0.15 -12.25
C GLN A 210 0.39 -1.03 -11.36
N ILE A 211 -0.92 -0.85 -11.42
CA ILE A 211 -1.86 -1.56 -10.56
C ILE A 211 -2.89 -2.26 -11.45
N ARG A 212 -2.82 -3.59 -11.49
CA ARG A 212 -3.74 -4.45 -12.24
C ARG A 212 -4.45 -5.34 -11.24
N SER A 213 -5.72 -5.08 -10.94
CA SER A 213 -6.49 -5.96 -10.04
C SER A 213 -7.76 -6.40 -10.73
N GLY A 214 -8.03 -7.71 -10.75
CA GLY A 214 -9.24 -8.23 -11.38
C GLY A 214 -10.53 -7.90 -10.61
N ALA A 215 -10.52 -7.94 -9.27
CA ALA A 215 -11.77 -8.09 -8.49
C ALA A 215 -12.04 -7.03 -7.40
N THR A 216 -11.13 -6.09 -7.14
CA THR A 216 -11.17 -5.29 -5.90
C THR A 216 -11.02 -3.78 -6.14
N MET A 217 -10.48 -3.03 -5.16
CA MET A 217 -10.16 -1.59 -5.23
C MET A 217 -8.69 -1.38 -5.57
N GLY A 218 -8.37 -0.27 -6.24
CA GLY A 218 -6.97 0.08 -6.53
C GLY A 218 -6.30 0.77 -5.35
N ILE A 219 -6.52 2.06 -5.23
CA ILE A 219 -5.95 2.91 -4.17
C ILE A 219 -7.10 3.44 -3.30
N VAL A 220 -7.00 3.23 -1.99
CA VAL A 220 -7.95 3.77 -1.01
C VAL A 220 -7.20 4.70 -0.07
N ALA A 221 -7.63 5.96 -0.01
CA ALA A 221 -7.13 6.98 0.91
C ALA A 221 -8.28 7.40 1.84
N GLU A 222 -8.27 6.90 3.08
CA GLU A 222 -9.31 7.15 4.08
C GLU A 222 -8.77 8.03 5.22
N ASN A 223 -9.36 9.20 5.40
CA ASN A 223 -8.88 10.22 6.34
C ASN A 223 -7.37 10.51 6.17
N ALA A 224 -6.83 10.31 4.97
CA ALA A 224 -5.42 10.39 4.62
C ALA A 224 -5.13 11.73 3.95
N GLY A 225 -5.00 12.79 4.76
CA GLY A 225 -4.78 14.16 4.26
C GLY A 225 -3.40 14.35 3.63
N GLU A 226 -3.26 15.31 2.72
CA GLU A 226 -2.00 15.59 1.98
C GLU A 226 -1.48 14.43 1.09
N THR A 227 -2.32 13.44 0.80
CA THR A 227 -1.95 12.33 -0.08
C THR A 227 -1.76 12.82 -1.52
N VAL A 228 -0.67 12.40 -2.17
CA VAL A 228 -0.42 12.65 -3.59
C VAL A 228 -0.48 11.33 -4.35
N ILE A 229 -1.41 11.21 -5.30
CA ILE A 229 -1.58 10.05 -6.18
C ILE A 229 -1.31 10.52 -7.60
N ASP A 230 -0.14 10.19 -8.14
CA ASP A 230 0.41 10.83 -9.33
C ASP A 230 0.90 9.86 -10.40
N SER A 231 0.44 10.01 -11.64
CA SER A 231 1.01 9.31 -12.79
C SER A 231 1.02 7.79 -12.65
N ASN A 232 0.00 7.21 -12.01
CA ASN A 232 -0.17 5.76 -11.90
C ASN A 232 -1.02 5.23 -13.06
N GLU A 233 -0.72 4.01 -13.49
CA GLU A 233 -1.53 3.24 -14.45
C GLU A 233 -2.35 2.20 -13.68
N LEU A 234 -3.68 2.28 -13.82
CA LEU A 234 -4.64 1.47 -13.08
C LEU A 234 -5.54 0.73 -14.07
N GLU A 235 -5.60 -0.60 -13.99
CA GLU A 235 -6.40 -1.42 -14.89
C GLU A 235 -7.26 -2.47 -14.16
N GLN A 236 -8.48 -2.69 -14.68
CA GLN A 236 -9.35 -3.86 -14.45
C GLN A 236 -10.08 -4.00 -13.10
N PHE A 237 -10.19 -2.95 -12.29
CA PHE A 237 -10.87 -3.02 -10.98
C PHE A 237 -12.37 -3.35 -11.09
N ALA A 238 -12.92 -4.13 -10.15
CA ALA A 238 -14.36 -4.36 -10.09
C ALA A 238 -15.12 -3.20 -9.42
N THR A 239 -14.45 -2.40 -8.60
CA THR A 239 -15.02 -1.27 -7.85
C THR A 239 -14.31 0.04 -8.21
N TYR A 240 -13.99 0.91 -7.24
CA TYR A 240 -13.25 2.14 -7.47
C TYR A 240 -11.77 1.88 -7.73
N ALA A 241 -11.23 2.45 -8.81
CA ALA A 241 -9.80 2.43 -9.05
C ALA A 241 -9.05 3.33 -8.05
N ILE A 242 -9.59 4.52 -7.74
CA ILE A 242 -9.08 5.39 -6.67
C ILE A 242 -10.24 5.94 -5.85
N MET A 243 -10.20 5.78 -4.52
CA MET A 243 -11.16 6.37 -3.60
C MET A 243 -10.46 7.28 -2.60
N VAL A 244 -10.90 8.53 -2.51
CA VAL A 244 -10.48 9.53 -1.53
C VAL A 244 -11.68 9.83 -0.63
N ARG A 245 -11.58 9.44 0.65
CA ARG A 245 -12.67 9.56 1.62
C ARG A 245 -12.20 10.29 2.87
N GLY A 246 -13.00 11.23 3.37
CA GLY A 246 -12.71 11.94 4.63
C GLY A 246 -11.37 12.71 4.63
N SER A 247 -10.78 12.91 3.45
CA SER A 247 -9.39 13.40 3.32
C SER A 247 -9.38 14.87 2.91
N GLY A 248 -8.44 15.63 3.46
CA GLY A 248 -8.23 17.04 3.13
C GLY A 248 -6.93 17.27 2.35
N ASN A 249 -6.98 18.12 1.33
CA ASN A 249 -5.85 18.50 0.47
C ASN A 249 -5.16 17.31 -0.23
N ALA A 250 -5.91 16.27 -0.62
CA ALA A 250 -5.34 15.23 -1.45
C ALA A 250 -5.20 15.71 -2.90
N LEU A 251 -4.16 15.27 -3.61
CA LEU A 251 -3.92 15.56 -5.02
C LEU A 251 -3.89 14.27 -5.84
N VAL A 252 -4.91 14.06 -6.65
CA VAL A 252 -5.00 12.96 -7.62
C VAL A 252 -4.70 13.52 -9.00
N ARG A 253 -3.53 13.25 -9.56
CA ARG A 253 -3.11 13.87 -10.83
C ARG A 253 -2.53 12.90 -11.84
N ALA A 254 -2.77 13.18 -13.12
CA ALA A 254 -2.15 12.48 -14.25
C ALA A 254 -2.28 10.94 -14.21
N ASN A 255 -3.22 10.39 -13.44
CA ASN A 255 -3.43 8.95 -13.39
C ASN A 255 -4.23 8.52 -14.61
N ARG A 256 -3.92 7.32 -15.10
CA ARG A 256 -4.56 6.71 -16.25
C ARG A 256 -5.25 5.43 -15.81
N ILE A 257 -6.57 5.40 -15.97
CA ILE A 257 -7.46 4.38 -15.41
C ILE A 257 -8.22 3.71 -16.54
N HIS A 258 -8.20 2.37 -16.57
CA HIS A 258 -8.80 1.57 -17.64
C HIS A 258 -9.69 0.45 -17.12
N ASN A 259 -10.82 0.24 -17.79
CA ASN A 259 -11.65 -0.97 -17.64
C ASN A 259 -12.05 -1.27 -16.18
N CYS A 260 -12.25 -0.23 -15.38
CA CYS A 260 -12.64 -0.33 -13.97
C CYS A 260 -14.16 -0.37 -13.81
N GLY A 261 -14.64 -0.75 -12.63
CA GLY A 261 -16.03 -0.57 -12.23
C GLY A 261 -16.38 0.92 -12.21
N TYR A 262 -15.69 1.64 -11.33
CA TYR A 262 -15.78 3.08 -11.14
C TYR A 262 -14.37 3.69 -11.18
N GLY A 263 -14.22 4.88 -11.75
CA GLY A 263 -12.91 5.52 -11.89
C GLY A 263 -12.39 6.10 -10.58
N LEU A 264 -12.84 7.31 -10.26
CA LEU A 264 -12.47 8.06 -9.06
C LEU A 264 -13.68 8.27 -8.14
N ALA A 265 -13.45 8.30 -6.84
CA ALA A 265 -14.43 8.77 -5.86
C ALA A 265 -13.84 9.80 -4.91
N PHE A 266 -14.60 10.86 -4.65
CA PHE A 266 -14.39 11.84 -3.58
C PHE A 266 -15.59 11.82 -2.64
N VAL A 267 -15.34 11.49 -1.38
CA VAL A 267 -16.41 11.22 -0.41
C VAL A 267 -16.15 11.96 0.89
N LEU A 268 -17.05 12.87 1.27
CA LEU A 268 -17.04 13.57 2.56
C LEU A 268 -15.68 14.22 2.92
N GLY A 269 -15.02 14.88 1.96
CA GLY A 269 -13.75 15.59 2.16
C GLY A 269 -13.85 16.81 3.09
N ASP A 270 -12.70 17.37 3.46
CA ASP A 270 -12.63 18.59 4.27
C ASP A 270 -12.93 19.84 3.39
N PRO A 271 -14.05 20.54 3.60
CA PRO A 271 -14.41 21.70 2.78
C PRO A 271 -13.46 22.89 2.94
N ARG A 272 -12.67 22.95 4.01
CA ARG A 272 -11.66 24.01 4.22
C ARG A 272 -10.36 23.70 3.48
N ARG A 273 -10.18 22.44 3.09
CA ARG A 273 -8.98 21.92 2.45
C ARG A 273 -9.39 20.99 1.31
N PRO A 274 -10.01 21.52 0.24
CA PRO A 274 -10.56 20.70 -0.82
C PRO A 274 -9.47 19.87 -1.49
N SER A 275 -9.78 18.60 -1.76
CA SER A 275 -8.93 17.74 -2.57
C SER A 275 -9.05 18.12 -4.05
N SER A 276 -8.05 17.76 -4.86
CA SER A 276 -7.98 18.10 -6.28
C SER A 276 -7.80 16.85 -7.15
N ALA A 277 -8.51 16.80 -8.28
CA ALA A 277 -8.26 15.86 -9.37
C ALA A 277 -7.81 16.64 -10.62
N VAL A 278 -6.58 16.43 -11.09
CA VAL A 278 -6.00 17.22 -12.19
C VAL A 278 -5.44 16.34 -13.30
N GLY A 279 -5.96 16.48 -14.52
CA GLY A 279 -5.38 15.84 -15.70
C GLY A 279 -5.47 14.31 -15.69
N ASN A 280 -6.39 13.72 -14.94
CA ASN A 280 -6.58 12.26 -14.95
C ASN A 280 -7.35 11.82 -16.19
N THR A 281 -7.02 10.63 -16.70
CA THR A 281 -7.69 10.03 -17.85
C THR A 281 -8.34 8.72 -17.42
N ILE A 282 -9.65 8.62 -17.60
CA ILE A 282 -10.46 7.45 -17.22
C ILE A 282 -11.12 6.91 -18.48
N ILE A 283 -10.89 5.63 -18.79
CA ILE A 283 -11.28 5.01 -20.06
C ILE A 283 -12.11 3.77 -19.77
N GLU A 284 -13.30 3.72 -20.38
CA GLU A 284 -14.24 2.60 -20.29
C GLU A 284 -14.56 2.17 -18.84
N PRO A 285 -14.94 3.11 -17.93
CA PRO A 285 -15.51 2.68 -16.66
C PRO A 285 -16.86 1.99 -16.92
N LYS A 286 -17.08 0.85 -16.27
CA LYS A 286 -18.32 0.04 -16.37
C LYS A 286 -19.53 0.76 -15.79
N PHE A 287 -19.31 1.75 -14.93
CA PHE A 287 -20.33 2.64 -14.36
C PHE A 287 -19.88 4.10 -14.50
N ASN A 288 -19.58 4.76 -13.37
CA ASN A 288 -19.23 6.18 -13.35
C ASN A 288 -17.72 6.40 -13.50
N GLY A 289 -17.36 7.49 -14.18
CA GLY A 289 -16.00 7.97 -14.27
C GLY A 289 -15.52 8.57 -12.95
N ILE A 290 -16.21 9.61 -12.49
CA ILE A 290 -15.90 10.32 -11.24
C ILE A 290 -17.18 10.45 -10.41
N ASP A 291 -17.14 9.96 -9.18
CA ASP A 291 -18.17 10.15 -8.17
C ASP A 291 -17.76 11.22 -7.16
N VAL A 292 -18.67 12.15 -6.85
CA VAL A 292 -18.50 13.16 -5.82
C VAL A 292 -19.69 13.07 -4.87
N LEU A 293 -19.45 12.61 -3.63
CA LEU A 293 -20.49 12.26 -2.67
C LEU A 293 -20.31 13.10 -1.39
N GLY A 294 -21.14 14.15 -1.25
CA GLY A 294 -21.06 15.10 -0.14
C GLY A 294 -19.71 15.80 0.00
N ASP A 295 -18.97 15.94 -1.10
CA ASP A 295 -17.64 16.54 -1.17
C ASP A 295 -17.61 17.66 -2.24
N SER A 296 -16.62 18.55 -2.17
CA SER A 296 -16.44 19.68 -3.08
C SER A 296 -15.00 19.76 -3.62
N PRO A 297 -14.52 18.73 -4.35
CA PRO A 297 -13.17 18.71 -4.89
C PRO A 297 -13.00 19.70 -6.06
N ILE A 298 -11.75 20.02 -6.35
CA ILE A 298 -11.36 20.81 -7.53
C ILE A 298 -11.03 19.84 -8.67
N LEU A 299 -11.87 19.78 -9.70
CA LEU A 299 -11.67 18.93 -10.87
C LEU A 299 -11.19 19.77 -12.05
N ARG A 300 -9.96 19.57 -12.50
CA ARG A 300 -9.37 20.29 -13.64
C ARG A 300 -8.84 19.36 -14.71
N HIS A 301 -9.16 19.63 -15.97
CA HIS A 301 -8.56 18.95 -17.13
C HIS A 301 -8.65 17.42 -17.10
N ASN A 302 -9.61 16.85 -16.38
CA ASN A 302 -9.83 15.40 -16.37
C ASN A 302 -10.58 14.98 -17.64
N GLN A 303 -10.34 13.78 -18.10
CA GLN A 303 -11.00 13.19 -19.27
C GLN A 303 -11.67 11.89 -18.86
N VAL A 304 -12.96 11.76 -19.16
CA VAL A 304 -13.66 10.47 -19.02
C VAL A 304 -14.17 10.04 -20.38
N LEU A 305 -13.62 8.94 -20.88
CA LEU A 305 -13.87 8.43 -22.22
C LEU A 305 -14.72 7.16 -22.14
N ARG A 306 -15.85 7.17 -22.85
CA ARG A 306 -16.78 6.02 -22.97
C ARG A 306 -17.29 5.49 -21.62
N PRO A 307 -17.82 6.36 -20.71
CA PRO A 307 -18.48 5.86 -19.51
C PRO A 307 -19.77 5.12 -19.88
N HIS A 308 -20.10 4.07 -19.13
CA HIS A 308 -21.35 3.31 -19.33
C HIS A 308 -22.52 3.86 -18.50
N ALA A 309 -22.26 4.70 -17.50
CA ALA A 309 -23.28 5.48 -16.78
C ALA A 309 -23.00 6.99 -16.88
N PHE A 310 -22.24 7.56 -15.95
CA PHE A 310 -21.90 8.98 -15.96
C PHE A 310 -20.39 9.22 -16.07
N ALA A 311 -19.98 10.24 -16.83
CA ALA A 311 -18.64 10.79 -16.77
C ALA A 311 -18.36 11.43 -15.38
N LEU A 312 -19.33 12.19 -14.88
CA LEU A 312 -19.29 12.82 -13.56
C LEU A 312 -20.66 12.66 -12.90
N HIS A 313 -20.66 12.11 -11.68
CA HIS A 313 -21.86 11.89 -10.87
C HIS A 313 -21.68 12.60 -9.52
N VAL A 314 -22.55 13.57 -9.24
CA VAL A 314 -22.44 14.46 -8.08
C VAL A 314 -23.70 14.34 -7.22
N LEU A 315 -23.55 13.92 -5.96
CA LEU A 315 -24.66 13.75 -5.03
C LEU A 315 -24.36 14.35 -3.67
N ASP A 316 -25.33 15.05 -3.10
CA ASP A 316 -25.34 15.36 -1.68
C ASP A 316 -25.35 14.07 -0.86
N TYR A 317 -24.66 14.07 0.28
CA TYR A 317 -24.59 12.91 1.17
C TYR A 317 -25.39 13.16 2.44
N GLN A 318 -26.37 12.31 2.74
CA GLN A 318 -27.11 12.34 3.99
C GLN A 318 -26.60 11.26 4.94
N THR A 319 -26.19 11.66 6.15
CA THR A 319 -25.87 10.68 7.19
C THR A 319 -27.14 10.06 7.75
N PRO A 320 -27.07 8.86 8.35
CA PRO A 320 -28.19 8.26 9.07
C PRO A 320 -28.79 9.15 10.17
N GLY A 321 -28.03 10.13 10.69
CA GLY A 321 -28.48 11.12 11.68
C GLY A 321 -29.17 12.36 11.10
N GLY A 322 -29.39 12.42 9.78
CA GLY A 322 -30.09 13.52 9.09
C GLY A 322 -29.20 14.71 8.72
N GLN A 323 -27.89 14.67 8.99
CA GLN A 323 -26.98 15.71 8.54
C GLN A 323 -26.72 15.55 7.04
N THR A 324 -26.94 16.62 6.27
CA THR A 324 -26.67 16.65 4.82
C THR A 324 -25.36 17.37 4.55
N PHE A 325 -24.53 16.76 3.71
CA PHE A 325 -23.28 17.31 3.18
C PHE A 325 -23.48 17.61 1.70
N ALA A 326 -23.38 18.88 1.33
CA ALA A 326 -23.59 19.29 -0.05
C ALA A 326 -22.39 18.92 -0.93
N ALA A 327 -22.65 18.46 -2.14
CA ALA A 327 -21.62 18.19 -3.14
C ALA A 327 -21.55 19.32 -4.18
N ARG A 328 -20.46 20.07 -4.17
CA ARG A 328 -20.26 21.26 -5.04
C ARG A 328 -18.85 21.30 -5.62
N PRO A 329 -18.48 20.36 -6.51
CA PRO A 329 -17.15 20.35 -7.09
C PRO A 329 -16.92 21.59 -7.96
N PHE A 330 -15.70 22.13 -7.93
CA PHE A 330 -15.26 23.16 -8.89
C PHE A 330 -14.78 22.48 -10.18
N LEU A 331 -15.29 22.91 -11.33
CA LEU A 331 -15.00 22.30 -12.62
C LEU A 331 -14.28 23.29 -13.56
N GLU A 332 -13.15 22.90 -14.13
CA GLU A 332 -12.43 23.71 -15.12
C GLU A 332 -11.78 22.84 -16.19
N GLY A 333 -12.13 23.08 -17.46
CA GLY A 333 -11.48 22.44 -18.61
C GLY A 333 -11.55 20.92 -18.65
N ASN A 334 -12.51 20.29 -17.97
CA ASN A 334 -12.72 18.83 -18.02
C ASN A 334 -13.42 18.42 -19.32
N ASN A 335 -13.11 17.22 -19.82
CA ASN A 335 -13.78 16.58 -20.93
C ASN A 335 -14.71 15.48 -20.43
N PHE A 336 -15.92 15.90 -20.08
CA PHE A 336 -17.06 15.03 -19.76
C PHE A 336 -18.08 15.26 -20.88
N ARG A 337 -18.49 14.21 -21.61
CA ARG A 337 -19.54 14.39 -22.64
C ARG A 337 -20.80 14.98 -21.97
N ALA A 338 -21.49 15.89 -22.66
CA ALA A 338 -22.56 16.70 -22.09
C ALA A 338 -23.77 15.89 -21.58
N ASP A 339 -23.99 14.70 -22.13
CA ASP A 339 -25.04 13.73 -21.77
C ASP A 339 -24.67 12.79 -20.61
N ALA A 340 -23.43 12.90 -20.11
CA ALA A 340 -22.88 12.00 -19.10
C ALA A 340 -22.59 12.70 -17.77
N VAL A 341 -23.14 13.89 -17.51
CA VAL A 341 -23.01 14.58 -16.22
C VAL A 341 -24.35 14.56 -15.50
N GLN A 342 -24.35 14.09 -14.25
CA GLN A 342 -25.52 14.20 -13.37
C GLN A 342 -25.20 15.13 -12.21
N SER A 343 -26.02 16.17 -12.05
CA SER A 343 -25.96 17.12 -10.95
C SER A 343 -27.06 16.87 -9.90
N PRO A 344 -26.92 17.39 -8.67
CA PRO A 344 -27.99 17.34 -7.66
C PRO A 344 -29.28 18.06 -8.10
N GLU A 345 -29.19 19.03 -9.00
CA GLU A 345 -30.34 19.76 -9.55
C GLU A 345 -31.17 18.89 -10.51
N ASP A 346 -30.54 17.94 -11.22
CA ASP A 346 -31.21 17.01 -12.15
C ASP A 346 -32.11 16.00 -11.40
N LEU A 347 -31.85 15.74 -10.12
CA LEU A 347 -32.64 14.86 -9.25
C LEU A 347 -33.87 15.54 -8.62
N GLN A 348 -34.00 16.87 -8.76
CA GLN A 348 -35.14 17.63 -8.26
C GLN A 348 -36.23 17.86 -9.33
N MET A 349 -36.01 17.43 -10.58
CA MET A 349 -37.02 17.53 -11.64
C MET A 349 -37.94 16.29 -11.67
N PRO A 350 -39.29 16.46 -11.68
CA PRO A 350 -40.21 15.33 -11.79
C PRO A 350 -39.97 14.51 -13.08
N ASP A 351 -40.13 13.18 -13.01
CA ASP A 351 -39.90 12.20 -14.09
C ASP A 351 -40.50 12.56 -15.47
N SER A 352 -41.56 13.37 -15.48
CA SER A 352 -42.21 13.85 -16.71
C SER A 352 -41.36 14.84 -17.53
N GLN A 353 -40.38 15.51 -16.92
CA GLN A 353 -39.49 16.48 -17.59
C GLN A 353 -38.18 15.87 -18.08
N MET A 354 -37.67 14.80 -17.42
CA MET A 354 -36.50 14.03 -17.88
C MET A 354 -36.67 13.51 -19.31
N ARG A 355 -37.86 13.00 -19.66
CA ARG A 355 -38.17 12.47 -21.01
C ARG A 355 -38.32 13.55 -22.09
N ALA A 356 -38.58 14.80 -21.70
CA ALA A 356 -38.74 15.91 -22.64
C ALA A 356 -37.41 16.60 -22.96
N ALA A 357 -36.48 16.66 -22.01
CA ALA A 357 -35.11 17.18 -22.22
C ALA A 357 -34.28 16.24 -23.11
N ALA A 358 -34.39 14.92 -22.92
CA ALA A 358 -33.68 13.92 -23.73
C ALA A 358 -34.17 13.80 -25.20
N ARG A 359 -35.25 14.50 -25.59
CA ARG A 359 -35.82 14.46 -26.95
C ARG A 359 -35.67 15.77 -27.73
N ARG A 360 -35.01 16.80 -27.17
CA ARG A 360 -34.87 18.12 -27.80
C ARG A 360 -33.42 18.57 -28.07
N GLN A 361 -32.42 17.71 -27.90
CA GLN A 361 -31.03 18.01 -28.24
C GLN A 361 -30.37 16.85 -28.97
#